data_AF-A0A6V7BX90-F1
#
_entry.id   AF-A0A6V7BX90-F1
#
_cell.length_a   1.000
_cell.length_b   1.000
_cell.length_c   1.000
_cell.angle_alpha   90.00
_cell.angle_beta   90.00
_cell.angle_gamma   90.00
#
_symmetry.space_group_name_H-M   'P 1'
#
loop_
_entity.id
_entity.type
_entity.pdbx_description
1 polymer ?
#
loop_
_entity_poly.entity_id
_entity_poly.type
_entity_poly.pdbx_seq_one_letter_code
_entity_poly.pdbx_strand_id
1 'polypeptide(L)'
;MNKIAAQQFAAMSAPMLRLTEARYLFDQFKSARNAEPNKGLFLLTVYFDAFLFCFISIEEMVDTATRDKLRAIPSFTFFKALRNIATHHSVLSGVKGKFARPISRIVSVGVGCNVEFSEQFFLLPEKLRAIFDAVLQERPGEKRTIEAARSYLSQLENTGKQIMLVDLTQAVVSEVEPHVA
;
A
#
# COMPACT_ATOMS: atom_id res chain seq x y z
N MET A 1 -10.69 -3.55 -16.85
CA MET A 1 -9.37 -3.11 -17.33
C MET A 1 -9.37 -3.25 -18.86
N ASN A 2 -9.13 -2.15 -19.60
CA ASN A 2 -8.98 -2.24 -21.05
C ASN A 2 -7.73 -3.07 -21.37
N LYS A 3 -7.83 -4.01 -22.32
CA LYS A 3 -6.67 -4.79 -22.76
C LYS A 3 -5.63 -3.82 -23.33
N ILE A 4 -4.44 -3.77 -22.74
CA ILE A 4 -3.32 -3.00 -23.30
C ILE A 4 -2.88 -3.72 -24.57
N ALA A 5 -2.91 -3.04 -25.70
CA ALA A 5 -2.46 -3.63 -26.97
C ALA A 5 -0.95 -3.91 -26.89
N ALA A 6 -0.47 -5.01 -27.49
CA ALA A 6 0.94 -5.39 -27.46
C ALA A 6 1.88 -4.27 -27.96
N GLN A 7 1.42 -3.50 -28.95
CA GLN A 7 2.15 -2.34 -29.48
C GLN A 7 2.25 -1.18 -28.47
N GLN A 8 1.21 -0.96 -27.67
CA GLN A 8 1.22 0.05 -26.59
C GLN A 8 2.13 -0.39 -25.45
N PHE A 9 2.10 -1.68 -25.10
CA PHE A 9 2.99 -2.26 -24.09
C PHE A 9 4.47 -2.10 -24.47
N ALA A 10 4.82 -2.38 -25.73
CA ALA A 10 6.20 -2.26 -26.23
C ALA A 10 6.71 -0.81 -26.27
N ALA A 11 5.82 0.18 -26.33
CA ALA A 11 6.17 1.60 -26.39
C ALA A 11 6.23 2.29 -25.01
N MET A 12 5.80 1.63 -23.94
CA MET A 12 5.81 2.20 -22.59
C MET A 12 7.24 2.29 -22.05
N SER A 13 7.53 3.40 -21.36
CA SER A 13 8.75 3.52 -20.57
C SER A 13 8.75 2.50 -19.43
N ALA A 14 9.93 2.09 -18.96
CA ALA A 14 10.07 1.19 -17.81
C ALA A 14 9.29 1.66 -16.55
N PRO A 15 9.33 2.93 -16.12
CA PRO A 15 8.55 3.37 -14.97
C PRO A 15 7.04 3.36 -15.24
N MET A 16 6.58 3.60 -16.47
CA MET A 16 5.16 3.50 -16.84
C MET A 16 4.67 2.05 -16.85
N LEU A 17 5.50 1.11 -17.32
CA LEU A 17 5.22 -0.33 -17.19
C LEU A 17 5.06 -0.73 -15.73
N ARG A 18 5.95 -0.23 -14.85
CA ARG A 18 5.92 -0.53 -13.42
C ARG A 18 4.70 0.09 -12.72
N LEU A 19 4.31 1.30 -13.09
CA LEU A 19 3.06 1.92 -12.61
C LEU A 19 1.83 1.12 -13.07
N THR A 20 1.83 0.65 -14.32
CA THR A 20 0.75 -0.18 -14.87
C THR A 20 0.62 -1.50 -14.13
N GLU A 21 1.74 -2.17 -13.82
CA GLU A 21 1.78 -3.38 -13.00
C GLU A 21 1.24 -3.12 -11.58
N ALA A 22 1.65 -2.03 -10.94
CA ALA A 22 1.12 -1.63 -9.64
C ALA A 22 -0.40 -1.42 -9.67
N ARG A 23 -0.94 -0.76 -10.71
CA ARG A 23 -2.38 -0.58 -10.89
C ARG A 23 -3.12 -1.91 -11.05
N TYR A 24 -2.54 -2.84 -11.82
CA TYR A 24 -3.10 -4.18 -11.95
C TYR A 24 -3.16 -4.90 -10.59
N LEU A 25 -2.08 -4.85 -9.81
CA LEU A 25 -2.03 -5.46 -8.48
C LEU A 25 -3.04 -4.82 -7.51
N PHE A 26 -3.23 -3.51 -7.60
CA PHE A 26 -4.26 -2.82 -6.82
C PHE A 26 -5.69 -3.21 -7.25
N ASP A 27 -5.93 -3.41 -8.54
CA ASP A 27 -7.20 -3.95 -9.03
C ASP A 27 -7.44 -5.38 -8.52
N GLN A 28 -6.41 -6.24 -8.54
CA GLN A 28 -6.50 -7.58 -7.95
C GLN A 28 -6.78 -7.55 -6.44
N PHE A 29 -6.13 -6.63 -5.71
CA PHE A 29 -6.39 -6.39 -4.30
C PHE A 29 -7.86 -6.02 -4.05
N LYS A 30 -8.43 -5.09 -4.83
CA LYS A 30 -9.85 -4.72 -4.73
C LYS A 30 -10.77 -5.91 -5.00
N SER A 31 -10.48 -6.72 -6.03
CA SER A 31 -11.27 -7.90 -6.38
C SER A 31 -11.19 -9.01 -5.35
N ALA A 32 -10.03 -9.20 -4.70
CA ALA A 32 -9.81 -10.24 -3.69
C ALA A 32 -10.71 -10.10 -2.46
N ARG A 33 -11.26 -8.91 -2.20
CA ARG A 33 -12.22 -8.63 -1.12
C ARG A 33 -13.48 -9.48 -1.19
N ASN A 34 -13.85 -9.95 -2.38
CA ASN A 34 -15.06 -10.72 -2.66
C ASN A 34 -14.80 -12.24 -2.75
N ALA A 35 -13.56 -12.69 -2.53
CA ALA A 35 -13.24 -14.11 -2.53
C ALA A 35 -13.66 -14.78 -1.21
N GLU A 36 -13.71 -16.11 -1.19
CA GLU A 36 -13.98 -16.88 0.05
C GLU A 36 -13.03 -16.46 1.18
N PRO A 37 -13.46 -16.38 2.45
CA PRO A 37 -12.77 -15.63 3.51
C PRO A 37 -11.27 -15.91 3.66
N ASN A 38 -10.89 -17.19 3.75
CA ASN A 38 -9.49 -17.56 3.95
C ASN A 38 -8.64 -17.31 2.69
N LYS A 39 -9.23 -17.56 1.51
CA LYS A 39 -8.59 -17.32 0.22
C LYS A 39 -8.48 -15.81 -0.06
N GLY A 40 -9.53 -15.05 0.24
CA GLY A 40 -9.59 -13.60 0.13
C GLY A 40 -8.54 -12.94 1.01
N LEU A 41 -8.46 -13.30 2.29
CA LEU A 41 -7.43 -12.77 3.19
C LEU A 41 -6.00 -13.04 2.69
N PHE A 42 -5.73 -14.26 2.23
CA PHE A 42 -4.43 -14.60 1.63
C PHE A 42 -4.13 -13.74 0.41
N LEU A 43 -5.08 -13.67 -0.54
CA LEU A 43 -4.93 -12.89 -1.77
C LEU A 43 -4.77 -11.38 -1.50
N LEU A 44 -5.52 -10.83 -0.56
CA LEU A 44 -5.40 -9.42 -0.15
C LEU A 44 -4.01 -9.11 0.38
N THR A 45 -3.47 -10.01 1.21
CA THR A 45 -2.11 -9.89 1.74
C THR A 45 -1.07 -9.91 0.62
N VAL A 46 -1.15 -10.92 -0.25
CA VAL A 46 -0.21 -11.12 -1.36
C VAL A 46 -0.25 -9.96 -2.36
N TYR A 47 -1.44 -9.55 -2.78
CA TYR A 47 -1.57 -8.47 -3.77
C TYR A 47 -1.16 -7.12 -3.20
N PHE A 48 -1.42 -6.84 -1.92
CA PHE A 48 -0.97 -5.60 -1.31
C PHE A 48 0.55 -5.55 -1.12
N ASP A 49 1.17 -6.64 -0.70
CA ASP A 49 2.63 -6.70 -0.60
C ASP A 49 3.26 -6.54 -1.99
N ALA A 50 2.79 -7.30 -2.98
CA ALA A 50 3.24 -7.17 -4.36
C ALA A 50 3.06 -5.73 -4.88
N PHE A 51 1.92 -5.10 -4.59
CA PHE A 51 1.67 -3.70 -4.91
C PHE A 51 2.73 -2.79 -4.29
N LEU A 52 3.01 -2.90 -2.98
CA LEU A 52 3.98 -2.06 -2.29
C LEU A 52 5.37 -2.15 -2.93
N PHE A 53 5.85 -3.37 -3.20
CA PHE A 53 7.15 -3.58 -3.83
C PHE A 53 7.19 -3.01 -5.25
N CYS A 54 6.17 -3.32 -6.05
CA CYS A 54 6.06 -2.85 -7.42
C CYS A 54 6.01 -1.32 -7.48
N PHE A 55 5.10 -0.71 -6.72
CA PHE A 55 4.84 0.73 -6.73
C PHE A 55 6.04 1.55 -6.27
N ILE A 56 6.72 1.13 -5.20
CA ILE A 56 7.89 1.86 -4.69
C ILE A 56 9.11 1.71 -5.61
N SER A 57 9.22 0.61 -6.36
CA SER A 57 10.33 0.41 -7.32
C SER A 57 10.34 1.42 -8.49
N ILE A 58 9.23 2.13 -8.75
CA ILE A 58 9.17 3.22 -9.74
C ILE A 58 10.25 4.27 -9.46
N GLU A 59 10.51 4.57 -8.18
CA GLU A 59 11.55 5.53 -7.74
C GLU A 59 12.95 5.19 -8.28
N GLU A 60 13.24 3.91 -8.46
CA GLU A 60 14.53 3.38 -8.92
C GLU A 60 14.67 3.44 -10.44
N MET A 61 13.55 3.63 -11.16
CA MET A 61 13.45 3.58 -12.62
C MET A 61 13.33 4.96 -13.29
N VAL A 62 13.22 6.02 -12.49
CA VAL A 62 13.09 7.40 -12.96
C VAL A 62 14.39 8.18 -12.77
N ASP A 63 14.53 9.29 -13.51
CA ASP A 63 15.63 10.25 -13.35
C ASP A 63 15.62 10.92 -11.96
N THR A 64 16.73 11.59 -11.61
CA THR A 64 16.90 12.23 -10.30
C THR A 64 15.84 13.30 -10.00
N ALA A 65 15.46 14.12 -10.99
CA ALA A 65 14.49 15.20 -10.77
C ALA A 65 13.09 14.62 -10.50
N THR A 66 12.68 13.60 -11.26
CA THR A 66 11.41 12.88 -11.05
C THR A 66 11.43 12.13 -9.71
N ARG A 67 12.55 11.49 -9.36
CA ARG A 67 12.75 10.85 -8.06
C ARG A 67 12.53 11.81 -6.90
N ASP A 68 13.07 13.01 -6.99
CA ASP A 68 12.92 14.03 -5.95
C ASP A 68 11.46 14.52 -5.83
N LYS A 69 10.74 14.63 -6.96
CA LYS A 69 9.28 14.89 -6.96
C LYS A 69 8.52 13.78 -6.24
N LEU A 70 8.78 12.52 -6.56
CA LEU A 70 8.12 11.37 -5.91
C LEU A 70 8.38 11.36 -4.39
N ARG A 71 9.62 11.62 -3.97
CA ARG A 71 10.01 11.71 -2.56
C ARG A 71 9.38 12.88 -1.82
N ALA A 72 8.97 13.93 -2.54
CA ALA A 72 8.26 15.06 -1.95
C ALA A 72 6.78 14.75 -1.68
N ILE A 73 6.22 13.70 -2.27
CA ILE A 73 4.84 13.26 -2.03
C ILE A 73 4.77 12.56 -0.66
N PRO A 74 4.00 13.09 0.32
CA PRO A 74 3.94 12.51 1.66
C PRO A 74 3.40 11.08 1.67
N SER A 75 2.35 10.82 0.89
CA SER A 75 1.74 9.49 0.76
C SER A 75 2.71 8.47 0.16
N PHE A 76 3.52 8.87 -0.84
CA PHE A 76 4.54 8.00 -1.43
C PHE A 76 5.61 7.61 -0.41
N THR A 77 6.10 8.57 0.36
CA THR A 77 7.09 8.31 1.43
C THR A 77 6.51 7.43 2.53
N PHE A 78 5.22 7.61 2.87
CA PHE A 78 4.52 6.73 3.79
C PHE A 78 4.44 5.29 3.26
N PHE A 79 4.05 5.09 1.99
CA PHE A 79 4.02 3.76 1.36
C PHE A 79 5.44 3.15 1.25
N LYS A 80 6.47 3.97 1.06
CA LYS A 80 7.88 3.52 1.11
C LYS A 80 8.26 2.99 2.49
N ALA A 81 7.86 3.68 3.56
CA ALA A 81 8.06 3.20 4.92
C ALA A 81 7.33 1.86 5.14
N LEU A 82 6.06 1.76 4.69
CA LEU A 82 5.31 0.51 4.75
C LEU A 82 6.00 -0.61 3.97
N ARG A 83 6.55 -0.36 2.78
CA ARG A 83 7.32 -1.34 2.01
C ARG A 83 8.57 -1.79 2.74
N ASN A 84 9.34 -0.87 3.33
CA ASN A 84 10.58 -1.20 4.08
C ASN A 84 10.31 -2.03 5.33
N ILE A 85 9.14 -1.84 5.93
CA ILE A 85 8.60 -2.68 7.01
C ILE A 85 8.19 -4.03 6.40
N ALA A 86 7.37 -4.01 5.35
CA ALA A 86 6.87 -5.16 4.60
C ALA A 86 7.97 -6.12 4.11
N THR A 87 9.18 -5.60 3.88
CA THR A 87 10.31 -6.34 3.32
C THR A 87 10.71 -7.54 4.17
N HIS A 88 10.50 -7.48 5.48
CA HIS A 88 10.80 -8.58 6.40
C HIS A 88 9.55 -9.25 6.98
N HIS A 89 8.38 -8.66 6.81
CA HIS A 89 7.12 -9.12 7.38
C HIS A 89 5.96 -8.40 6.71
N SER A 90 4.99 -9.13 6.16
CA SER A 90 3.82 -8.51 5.54
C SER A 90 3.04 -7.60 6.51
N VAL A 91 2.68 -6.41 6.04
CA VAL A 91 1.91 -5.41 6.83
C VAL A 91 0.49 -5.90 7.11
N LEU A 92 -0.06 -6.76 6.25
CA LEU A 92 -1.42 -7.29 6.37
C LEU A 92 -1.49 -8.72 6.93
N SER A 93 -0.36 -9.44 7.04
CA SER A 93 -0.37 -10.84 7.49
C SER A 93 -0.70 -10.97 8.98
N GLY A 94 -1.59 -11.92 9.29
CA GLY A 94 -2.18 -12.10 10.62
C GLY A 94 -1.67 -13.27 11.46
N VAL A 95 -0.69 -14.05 11.00
CA VAL A 95 -0.44 -15.38 11.60
C VAL A 95 0.66 -15.41 12.67
N LYS A 96 1.69 -14.55 12.59
CA LYS A 96 2.72 -14.27 13.62
C LYS A 96 3.78 -13.37 12.99
N GLY A 97 3.60 -12.05 13.09
CA GLY A 97 4.61 -11.08 12.68
C GLY A 97 5.51 -10.66 13.83
N LYS A 98 6.67 -10.09 13.52
CA LYS A 98 7.51 -9.39 14.52
C LYS A 98 6.72 -8.29 15.25
N PHE A 99 5.79 -7.67 14.54
CA PHE A 99 4.98 -6.58 15.04
C PHE A 99 3.51 -6.97 15.21
N ALA A 100 2.84 -6.27 16.13
CA ALA A 100 1.39 -6.30 16.22
C ALA A 100 0.78 -5.76 14.91
N ARG A 101 -0.38 -6.30 14.53
CA ARG A 101 -1.08 -5.92 13.30
C ARG A 101 -1.41 -4.41 13.31
N PRO A 102 -0.94 -3.63 12.33
CA PRO A 102 -1.27 -2.22 12.21
C PRO A 102 -2.61 -1.98 11.50
N ILE A 103 -3.46 -3.00 11.42
CA ILE A 103 -4.73 -2.95 10.71
C ILE A 103 -5.85 -3.60 11.53
N SER A 104 -7.05 -3.06 11.37
CA SER A 104 -8.31 -3.70 11.76
C SER A 104 -9.05 -4.18 10.50
N ARG A 105 -9.80 -5.26 10.65
CA ARG A 105 -10.62 -5.85 9.58
C ARG A 105 -12.08 -5.89 10.01
N ILE A 106 -12.96 -5.39 9.16
CA ILE A 106 -14.41 -5.59 9.30
C ILE A 106 -14.83 -6.68 8.30
N VAL A 107 -15.58 -7.67 8.80
CA VAL A 107 -16.20 -8.72 7.99
C VAL A 107 -17.71 -8.57 8.17
N SER A 108 -18.40 -8.14 7.12
CA SER A 108 -19.86 -8.17 7.11
C SER A 108 -20.32 -9.58 6.79
N VAL A 109 -21.24 -10.13 7.59
CA VAL A 109 -21.92 -11.40 7.31
C VAL A 109 -23.41 -11.12 7.41
N GLY A 110 -24.10 -11.08 6.26
CA GLY A 110 -25.55 -10.95 6.24
C GLY A 110 -26.22 -12.20 6.79
N VAL A 111 -27.13 -12.05 7.78
CA VAL A 111 -27.95 -13.16 8.27
C VAL A 111 -29.15 -13.31 7.35
N GLY A 112 -29.31 -14.47 6.70
CA GLY A 112 -30.45 -14.77 5.81
C GLY A 112 -30.32 -14.32 4.35
N CYS A 113 -29.19 -13.71 3.98
CA CYS A 113 -28.85 -13.34 2.60
C CYS A 113 -27.69 -14.20 2.09
N ASN A 114 -27.46 -14.20 0.77
CA ASN A 114 -26.20 -14.71 0.21
C ASN A 114 -25.02 -14.04 0.94
N VAL A 115 -24.00 -14.82 1.28
CA VAL A 115 -22.89 -14.32 2.10
C VAL A 115 -22.06 -13.33 1.29
N GLU A 116 -22.25 -12.04 1.55
CA GLU A 116 -21.40 -10.98 1.01
C GLU A 116 -20.24 -10.71 1.97
N PHE A 117 -19.14 -11.46 1.80
CA PHE A 117 -17.89 -11.11 2.45
C PHE A 117 -17.32 -9.88 1.75
N SER A 118 -17.40 -8.71 2.39
CA SER A 118 -16.61 -7.54 2.00
C SER A 118 -15.53 -7.34 3.06
N GLU A 119 -14.30 -7.77 2.76
CA GLU A 119 -13.17 -7.49 3.65
C GLU A 119 -12.76 -6.02 3.49
N GLN A 120 -12.77 -5.27 4.59
CA GLN A 120 -12.29 -3.89 4.64
C GLN A 120 -11.15 -3.77 5.64
N PHE A 121 -10.02 -3.23 5.20
CA PHE A 121 -8.86 -2.95 6.06
C PHE A 121 -8.79 -1.48 6.42
N PHE A 122 -8.64 -1.25 7.71
CA PHE A 122 -8.46 0.08 8.30
C PHE A 122 -7.10 0.12 8.98
N LEU A 123 -6.35 1.21 8.85
CA LEU A 123 -5.12 1.39 9.61
C LEU A 123 -5.44 1.64 11.09
N LEU A 124 -4.55 1.14 11.95
CA LEU A 124 -4.50 1.41 13.38
C LEU A 124 -3.27 2.29 13.68
N PRO A 125 -3.44 3.63 13.72
CA PRO A 125 -2.31 4.55 13.82
C PRO A 125 -1.41 4.33 15.02
N GLU A 126 -1.98 4.00 16.17
CA GLU A 126 -1.25 3.72 17.40
C GLU A 126 -0.31 2.51 17.25
N LYS A 127 -0.74 1.48 16.51
CA LYS A 127 0.08 0.31 16.22
C LYS A 127 1.19 0.65 15.22
N LEU A 128 0.90 1.45 14.19
CA LEU A 128 1.92 1.92 13.25
C LEU A 128 3.00 2.76 13.93
N ARG A 129 2.62 3.64 14.87
CA ARG A 129 3.59 4.41 15.65
C ARG A 129 4.54 3.51 16.44
N ALA A 130 4.01 2.51 17.14
CA ALA A 130 4.82 1.53 17.87
C ALA A 130 5.78 0.75 16.94
N ILE A 131 5.32 0.39 15.75
CA ILE A 131 6.18 -0.23 14.72
C ILE A 131 7.29 0.72 14.31
N PHE A 132 6.95 1.98 14.00
CA PHE A 132 7.93 2.99 13.65
C PHE A 132 8.97 3.21 14.75
N ASP A 133 8.57 3.22 16.03
CA ASP A 133 9.50 3.33 17.16
C ASP A 133 10.47 2.15 17.21
N ALA A 134 9.95 0.93 17.11
CA ALA A 134 10.77 -0.29 17.11
C ALA A 134 11.73 -0.33 15.90
N VAL A 135 11.25 0.07 14.72
CA VAL A 135 12.10 0.15 13.51
C VAL A 135 13.23 1.15 13.68
N LEU A 136 12.98 2.31 14.28
CA LEU A 136 14.03 3.32 14.50
C LEU A 136 15.07 2.91 15.54
N GLN A 137 14.66 2.15 16.56
CA GLN A 137 15.61 1.59 17.53
C GLN A 137 16.59 0.62 16.87
N GLU A 138 16.11 -0.19 15.91
CA GLU A 138 16.93 -1.19 15.23
C GLU A 138 17.68 -0.65 14.02
N ARG A 139 17.08 0.33 13.32
CA ARG A 139 17.56 0.89 12.05
C ARG A 139 17.54 2.42 12.10
N PRO A 140 18.43 3.06 12.88
CA PRO A 140 18.46 4.53 13.01
C PRO A 140 18.67 5.27 11.68
N GLY A 141 19.28 4.62 10.68
CA GLY A 141 19.46 5.17 9.33
C GLY A 141 18.15 5.46 8.58
N GLU A 142 17.02 4.84 8.98
CA GLU A 142 15.71 5.08 8.36
C GLU A 142 14.97 6.32 8.94
N LYS A 143 15.59 7.07 9.85
CA LYS A 143 15.01 8.23 10.56
C LYS A 143 14.20 9.15 9.67
N ARG A 144 14.79 9.63 8.57
CA ARG A 144 14.12 10.58 7.66
C ARG A 144 12.82 10.02 7.08
N THR A 145 12.82 8.77 6.63
CA THR A 145 11.66 8.12 6.01
C THR A 145 10.57 7.85 7.04
N ILE A 146 10.95 7.38 8.24
CA ILE A 146 10.00 7.09 9.30
C ILE A 146 9.38 8.37 9.89
N GLU A 147 10.16 9.44 10.08
CA GLU A 147 9.63 10.72 10.57
C GLU A 147 8.65 11.34 9.56
N ALA A 148 8.95 11.27 8.26
CA ALA A 148 8.02 11.69 7.22
C ALA A 148 6.72 10.85 7.24
N ALA A 149 6.83 9.53 7.38
CA ALA A 149 5.69 8.64 7.49
C ALA A 149 4.83 8.93 8.75
N ARG A 150 5.46 9.28 9.89
CA ARG A 150 4.76 9.71 11.11
C ARG A 150 4.01 11.02 10.93
N SER A 151 4.62 11.98 10.24
CA SER A 151 3.99 13.27 9.95
C SER A 151 2.74 13.06 9.11
N TYR A 152 2.84 12.26 8.05
CA TYR A 152 1.69 11.93 7.21
C TYR A 152 0.61 11.15 7.98
N LEU A 153 0.98 10.18 8.81
CA LEU A 153 0.03 9.44 9.65
C LEU A 153 -0.76 10.38 10.57
N SER A 154 -0.09 11.36 11.19
CA SER A 154 -0.74 12.37 12.01
C SER A 154 -1.71 13.26 11.20
N GLN A 155 -1.37 13.59 9.95
CA GLN A 155 -2.27 14.32 9.05
C GLN A 155 -3.54 13.52 8.75
N LEU A 156 -3.40 12.21 8.50
CA LEU A 156 -4.54 11.33 8.26
C LEU A 156 -5.46 11.24 9.48
N GLU A 157 -4.89 11.16 10.69
CA GLU A 157 -5.67 11.13 11.94
C GLU A 157 -6.42 12.45 12.18
N ASN A 158 -5.81 13.59 11.84
CA ASN A 158 -6.46 14.90 11.98
C ASN A 158 -7.69 15.07 11.09
N THR A 159 -7.91 14.19 10.09
CA THR A 159 -9.15 14.19 9.31
C THR A 159 -10.38 13.71 10.10
N GLY A 160 -10.17 13.04 11.25
CA GLY A 160 -11.23 12.46 12.07
C GLY A 160 -11.95 11.27 11.43
N LYS A 161 -11.52 10.81 10.26
CA LYS A 161 -12.12 9.69 9.53
C LYS A 161 -11.36 8.39 9.79
N GLN A 162 -12.06 7.27 9.64
CA GLN A 162 -11.39 5.97 9.58
C GLN A 162 -10.49 5.91 8.35
N ILE A 163 -9.26 5.42 8.54
CA ILE A 163 -8.24 5.43 7.49
C ILE A 163 -8.32 4.10 6.73
N MET A 164 -9.07 4.08 5.63
CA MET A 164 -9.24 2.90 4.79
C MET A 164 -8.00 2.68 3.90
N LEU A 165 -7.47 1.46 3.93
CA LEU A 165 -6.26 1.12 3.15
C LEU A 165 -6.48 1.27 1.64
N VAL A 166 -7.68 0.91 1.17
CA VAL A 166 -8.05 1.05 -0.25
C VAL A 166 -8.06 2.51 -0.70
N ASP A 167 -8.57 3.42 0.13
CA ASP A 167 -8.65 4.84 -0.18
C ASP A 167 -7.25 5.49 -0.20
N LEU A 168 -6.41 5.13 0.78
CA LEU A 168 -5.00 5.55 0.80
C LEU A 168 -4.25 5.06 -0.44
N THR A 169 -4.46 3.81 -0.82
CA THR A 169 -3.80 3.22 -1.99
C THR A 169 -4.26 3.89 -3.28
N GLN A 170 -5.54 4.20 -3.40
CA GLN A 170 -6.07 4.95 -4.54
C GLN A 170 -5.47 6.37 -4.60
N ALA A 171 -5.39 7.06 -3.45
CA ALA A 171 -4.86 8.42 -3.37
C ALA A 171 -3.37 8.48 -3.79
N VAL A 172 -2.53 7.60 -3.24
CA VAL A 172 -1.09 7.60 -3.58
C VAL A 172 -0.85 7.28 -5.06
N VAL A 173 -1.63 6.37 -5.66
CA VAL A 173 -1.54 6.07 -7.09
C VAL A 173 -1.88 7.31 -7.92
N SER A 174 -2.98 8.01 -7.58
CA SER A 174 -3.40 9.23 -8.27
C SER A 174 -2.41 10.39 -8.12
N GLU A 175 -1.70 10.48 -6.99
CA GLU A 175 -0.66 11.49 -6.76
C GLU A 175 0.64 11.20 -7.52
N VAL A 176 0.98 9.92 -7.74
CA VAL A 176 2.21 9.52 -8.45
C VAL A 176 2.05 9.51 -9.96
N GLU A 177 0.88 9.12 -10.49
CA GLU A 177 0.62 8.96 -11.92
C GLU A 177 1.06 10.16 -12.78
N PRO A 178 0.78 11.44 -12.42
CA PRO A 178 1.17 12.60 -13.22
C PRO A 178 2.68 12.83 -13.34
N HIS A 179 3.49 12.18 -12.50
CA HIS A 179 4.95 12.34 -12.48
C HIS A 179 5.68 11.24 -13.25
N VAL A 180 4.97 10.19 -13.65
CA VAL A 180 5.52 8.99 -14.30
C VAL A 180 5.02 8.85 -15.74
N ALA A 181 3.85 9.45 -16.04
CA ALA A 181 3.21 9.47 -17.34
C ALA A 181 3.99 10.28 -18.39
#